data_AF-A0A1Q3H726-F1
#
_entry.id   AF-A0A1Q3H726-F1
#
_cell.length_a   1.000
_cell.length_b   1.000
_cell.length_c   1.000
_cell.angle_alpha   90.00
_cell.angle_beta   90.00
_cell.angle_gamma   90.00
#
_symmetry.space_group_name_H-M   'P 1'
#
loop_
_entity.id
_entity.type
_entity.pdbx_description
1 polymer ?
#
loop_
_entity_poly.entity_id
_entity_poly.type
_entity_poly.pdbx_seq_one_letter_code
_entity_poly.pdbx_strand_id
1 'polypeptide(L)'
;MTSMAVGQVLRQLPEGRTLWVRGLGRSMWPLLRSGDSIQVLRCAVDAVAPGDVAVLLRTDGGLTAHLVTGTSPVRTASLLGREDPSAELLGRVIRVRTRGVELPVPVLARPWLRAVQRLGTTAFRNPVSRGAVRLARTWGTSAWTRPARARWLGAWTVRPLRPAEAHALLVFAGHHLPHAAAELGAALARGAGLVVGAFDARGRLRGFVYAEEGSARERWLLVAPVARGLGVDGALLRELAREARARGWEVPSPPLHRSGG
;
A
#
# COMPACT_ATOMS: atom_id res chain seq x y z
N MET A 1 -1.09 14.76 4.12
CA MET A 1 -2.31 14.76 4.95
C MET A 1 -2.53 13.37 5.50
N THR A 2 -2.85 13.26 6.79
CA THR A 2 -3.22 11.98 7.42
C THR A 2 -4.63 11.55 6.96
N SER A 3 -4.98 10.27 7.11
CA SER A 3 -6.30 9.76 6.74
C SER A 3 -7.44 10.52 7.44
N MET A 4 -7.27 10.87 8.71
CA MET A 4 -8.26 11.69 9.44
C MET A 4 -8.43 13.09 8.86
N ALA A 5 -7.35 13.78 8.48
CA ALA A 5 -7.44 15.11 7.91
C ALA A 5 -8.20 15.09 6.57
N VAL A 6 -7.94 14.07 5.73
CA VAL A 6 -8.68 13.88 4.48
C VAL A 6 -10.15 13.55 4.77
N GLY A 7 -10.43 12.70 5.76
CA GLY A 7 -11.79 12.37 6.17
C GLY A 7 -12.58 13.59 6.64
N GLN A 8 -11.94 14.47 7.40
CA GLN A 8 -12.57 15.71 7.87
C GLN A 8 -12.84 16.68 6.72
N VAL A 9 -11.91 16.83 5.78
CA VAL A 9 -12.13 17.65 4.57
C VAL A 9 -13.30 17.09 3.75
N LEU A 10 -13.35 15.77 3.54
CA LEU A 10 -14.47 15.13 2.84
C LEU A 10 -15.81 15.33 3.56
N ARG A 11 -15.82 15.27 4.89
CA ARG A 11 -17.02 15.49 5.70
C ARG A 11 -17.53 16.93 5.58
N GLN A 12 -16.62 17.89 5.51
CA GLN A 12 -16.93 19.32 5.39
C GLN A 12 -17.31 19.75 3.97
N LEU A 13 -17.02 18.92 2.95
CA LEU A 13 -17.45 19.24 1.59
C LEU A 13 -18.98 19.21 1.50
N PRO A 14 -19.59 20.19 0.81
CA PRO A 14 -20.98 20.10 0.43
C PRO A 14 -21.25 18.87 -0.45
N GLU A 15 -22.44 18.30 -0.34
CA GLU A 15 -22.88 17.25 -1.27
C GLU A 15 -22.82 17.72 -2.73
N GLY A 16 -22.45 16.81 -3.63
CA GLY A 16 -22.20 17.12 -5.03
C GLY A 16 -20.79 17.66 -5.33
N ARG A 17 -19.98 18.01 -4.32
CA ARG A 17 -18.59 18.41 -4.51
C ARG A 17 -17.66 17.20 -4.58
N THR A 18 -16.50 17.40 -5.21
CA THR A 18 -15.52 16.33 -5.43
C THR A 18 -14.16 16.65 -4.84
N LEU A 19 -13.44 15.61 -4.44
CA LEU A 19 -12.06 15.69 -3.97
C LEU A 19 -11.24 14.54 -4.52
N TRP A 20 -10.03 14.83 -4.99
CA TRP A 20 -9.06 13.79 -5.32
C TRP A 20 -8.36 13.31 -4.05
N VAL A 21 -8.44 12.02 -3.80
CA VAL A 21 -7.80 11.35 -2.68
C VAL A 21 -6.85 10.29 -3.22
N ARG A 22 -5.63 10.22 -2.69
CA ARG A 22 -4.69 9.14 -3.06
C ARG A 22 -4.84 7.97 -2.10
N GLY A 23 -5.11 6.78 -2.64
CA GLY A 23 -5.27 5.57 -1.87
C GLY A 23 -3.93 4.87 -1.62
N LEU A 24 -3.74 4.36 -0.41
CA LEU A 24 -2.67 3.45 -0.05
C LEU A 24 -3.28 2.12 0.43
N GLY A 25 -2.70 0.99 0.02
CA GLY A 25 -3.20 -0.33 0.45
C GLY A 25 -3.64 -1.25 -0.69
N ARG A 26 -4.49 -2.23 -0.35
CA ARG A 26 -4.89 -3.34 -1.26
C ARG A 26 -6.37 -3.73 -1.18
N SER A 27 -7.21 -3.00 -0.46
CA SER A 27 -8.62 -3.40 -0.22
C SER A 27 -9.41 -3.63 -1.51
N MET A 28 -9.05 -2.92 -2.57
CA MET A 28 -9.70 -3.00 -3.88
C MET A 28 -8.80 -3.58 -4.96
N TRP A 29 -7.69 -4.26 -4.61
CA TRP A 29 -6.84 -4.91 -5.60
C TRP A 29 -7.60 -6.08 -6.26
N PRO A 30 -7.50 -6.28 -7.60
CA PRO A 30 -6.64 -5.58 -8.56
C PRO A 30 -7.22 -4.30 -9.18
N LEU A 31 -8.46 -3.93 -8.86
CA LEU A 31 -9.15 -2.77 -9.44
C LEU A 31 -8.46 -1.44 -9.10
N LEU A 32 -8.10 -1.25 -7.83
CA LEU A 32 -7.30 -0.12 -7.37
C LEU A 32 -5.98 -0.63 -6.81
N ARG A 33 -4.89 0.04 -7.19
CA ARG A 33 -3.53 -0.23 -6.70
C ARG A 33 -3.13 0.82 -5.67
N SER A 34 -2.25 0.43 -4.76
CA SER A 34 -1.58 1.40 -3.87
C SER A 34 -0.92 2.50 -4.71
N GLY A 35 -1.20 3.77 -4.37
CA GLY A 35 -0.71 4.95 -5.09
C GLY A 35 -1.67 5.49 -6.16
N ASP A 36 -2.72 4.76 -6.53
CA ASP A 36 -3.76 5.29 -7.41
C ASP A 36 -4.50 6.44 -6.70
N SER A 37 -4.95 7.41 -7.49
CA SER A 37 -5.81 8.50 -6.98
C SER A 37 -7.26 8.23 -7.37
N ILE A 38 -8.18 8.52 -6.49
CA ILE A 38 -9.62 8.36 -6.69
C ILE A 38 -10.30 9.71 -6.52
N GLN A 39 -11.22 10.03 -7.42
CA GLN A 39 -12.07 11.21 -7.27
C GLN A 39 -13.31 10.80 -6.51
N VAL A 40 -13.45 11.35 -5.30
CA VAL A 40 -14.56 11.09 -4.39
C VAL A 40 -15.59 12.19 -4.59
N LEU A 41 -16.81 11.81 -4.94
CA LEU A 41 -17.98 12.68 -4.91
C LEU A 41 -18.63 12.55 -3.54
N ARG A 42 -18.75 13.67 -2.82
CA ARG A 42 -19.49 13.73 -1.55
C ARG A 42 -20.98 13.53 -1.84
N CYS A 43 -21.58 12.54 -1.20
CA CYS A 43 -22.99 12.20 -1.37
C CYS A 43 -23.56 11.56 -0.12
N ALA A 44 -24.87 11.72 0.08
CA ALA A 44 -25.63 11.03 1.11
C ALA A 44 -25.70 9.50 0.90
N VAL A 45 -26.21 8.82 1.93
CA VAL A 45 -26.32 7.35 2.05
C VAL A 45 -27.33 6.76 1.06
N ASP A 46 -28.36 7.50 0.73
CA ASP A 46 -29.37 7.16 -0.27
C ASP A 46 -28.88 7.31 -1.72
N ALA A 47 -27.84 8.13 -1.93
CA ALA A 47 -27.24 8.35 -3.24
C ALA A 47 -26.22 7.28 -3.68
N VAL A 48 -25.93 6.29 -2.82
CA VAL A 48 -25.08 5.14 -3.18
C VAL A 48 -25.92 3.94 -3.59
N ALA A 49 -25.44 3.20 -4.58
CA ALA A 49 -26.06 1.96 -5.04
C ALA A 49 -25.07 0.80 -4.92
N PRO A 50 -25.55 -0.45 -4.75
CA PRO A 50 -24.61 -1.55 -4.65
C PRO A 50 -23.90 -1.76 -6.00
N GLY A 51 -22.59 -2.02 -5.96
CA GLY A 51 -21.69 -1.95 -7.10
C GLY A 51 -20.91 -0.64 -7.22
N ASP A 52 -21.28 0.41 -6.47
CA ASP A 52 -20.44 1.59 -6.31
C ASP A 52 -19.21 1.28 -5.44
N VAL A 53 -18.15 2.08 -5.59
CA VAL A 53 -17.04 2.09 -4.63
C VAL A 53 -17.25 3.25 -3.67
N ALA A 54 -17.59 2.95 -2.42
CA ALA A 54 -17.76 3.92 -1.36
C ALA A 54 -16.43 4.23 -0.69
N VAL A 55 -16.24 5.49 -0.28
CA VAL A 55 -15.18 5.91 0.63
C VAL A 55 -15.78 6.07 2.02
N LEU A 56 -15.17 5.40 2.98
CA LEU A 56 -15.66 5.24 4.34
C LEU A 56 -14.63 5.76 5.34
N LEU A 57 -15.12 6.32 6.44
CA LEU A 57 -14.31 6.61 7.62
C LEU A 57 -14.58 5.52 8.67
N ARG A 58 -13.54 4.76 8.99
CA ARG A 58 -13.56 3.75 10.03
C ARG A 58 -13.45 4.41 11.40
N THR A 59 -13.92 3.70 12.43
CA THR A 59 -13.88 4.16 13.84
C THR A 59 -12.46 4.41 14.35
N ASP A 60 -11.45 3.76 13.76
CA ASP A 60 -10.03 4.00 14.04
C ASP A 60 -9.45 5.23 13.32
N GLY A 61 -10.28 6.04 12.67
CA GLY A 61 -9.88 7.22 11.89
C GLY A 61 -9.25 6.88 10.54
N GLY A 62 -9.21 5.60 10.15
CA GLY A 62 -8.74 5.16 8.85
C GLY A 62 -9.76 5.42 7.74
N LEU A 63 -9.27 5.77 6.55
CA LEU A 63 -10.10 5.83 5.35
C LEU A 63 -9.98 4.53 4.56
N THR A 64 -11.11 3.99 4.13
CA THR A 64 -11.16 2.82 3.25
C THR A 64 -12.02 3.10 2.03
N ALA A 65 -11.62 2.52 0.89
CA ALA A 65 -12.45 2.47 -0.31
C ALA A 65 -12.90 1.01 -0.48
N HIS A 66 -14.21 0.77 -0.48
CA HIS A 66 -14.83 -0.56 -0.54
C HIS A 66 -16.01 -0.60 -1.51
N LEU A 67 -16.32 -1.79 -2.03
CA LEU A 67 -17.47 -2.00 -2.89
C LEU A 67 -18.74 -2.02 -2.05
N VAL A 68 -19.76 -1.26 -2.44
CA VAL A 68 -21.09 -1.29 -1.81
C VAL A 68 -21.79 -2.60 -2.18
N THR A 69 -22.13 -3.40 -1.17
CA THR A 69 -22.82 -4.69 -1.31
C THR A 69 -24.31 -4.59 -1.00
N GLY A 70 -24.72 -3.62 -0.18
CA GLY A 70 -26.11 -3.31 0.14
C GLY A 70 -26.28 -1.86 0.60
N THR A 71 -27.51 -1.37 0.66
CA THR A 71 -27.83 0.05 0.92
C THR A 71 -28.78 0.29 2.10
N SER A 72 -29.37 -0.75 2.69
CA SER A 72 -30.28 -0.63 3.84
C SER A 72 -30.03 -1.74 4.86
N PRO A 73 -29.08 -1.58 5.80
CA PRO A 73 -28.11 -0.48 5.91
C PRO A 73 -27.04 -0.53 4.81
N VAL A 74 -26.28 0.56 4.61
CA VAL A 74 -25.13 0.53 3.70
C VAL A 74 -24.13 -0.49 4.22
N ARG A 75 -23.89 -1.50 3.39
CA ARG A 75 -22.90 -2.54 3.62
C ARG A 75 -21.85 -2.48 2.54
N THR A 76 -20.60 -2.68 2.92
CA THR A 76 -19.48 -2.62 1.99
C THR A 76 -18.50 -3.74 2.25
N ALA A 77 -17.77 -4.14 1.21
CA ALA A 77 -16.73 -5.15 1.30
C ALA A 77 -15.51 -4.76 0.48
N SER A 78 -14.34 -5.23 0.94
CA SER A 78 -13.16 -5.30 0.08
C SER A 78 -13.42 -6.21 -1.13
N LEU A 79 -12.74 -5.97 -2.25
CA LEU A 79 -13.04 -6.63 -3.53
C LEU A 79 -12.90 -8.17 -3.47
N LEU A 80 -11.97 -8.65 -2.65
CA LEU A 80 -11.64 -10.08 -2.49
C LEU A 80 -11.83 -10.59 -1.05
N GLY A 81 -12.42 -9.79 -0.17
CA GLY A 81 -12.43 -10.07 1.26
C GLY A 81 -13.82 -10.03 1.89
N ARG A 82 -13.84 -9.81 3.21
CA ARG A 82 -15.05 -9.81 4.04
C ARG A 82 -15.71 -8.43 4.05
N GLU A 83 -16.99 -8.44 4.39
CA GLU A 83 -17.79 -7.26 4.69
C GLU A 83 -17.17 -6.51 5.88
N ASP A 84 -17.06 -5.19 5.76
CA ASP A 84 -16.43 -4.32 6.77
C ASP A 84 -17.44 -3.99 7.88
N PRO A 85 -17.04 -3.86 9.16
CA PRO A 85 -17.90 -3.32 10.20
C PRO A 85 -18.37 -1.89 9.87
N SER A 86 -19.45 -1.47 10.53
CA SER A 86 -20.09 -0.15 10.35
C SER A 86 -19.06 0.98 10.29
N ALA A 87 -19.09 1.74 9.20
CA ALA A 87 -18.21 2.87 8.92
C ALA A 87 -19.03 4.01 8.33
N GLU A 88 -18.64 5.25 8.61
CA GLU A 88 -19.33 6.44 8.12
C GLU A 88 -19.09 6.60 6.62
N LEU A 89 -20.16 6.71 5.84
CA LEU A 89 -20.06 7.00 4.41
C LEU A 89 -19.67 8.46 4.18
N LEU A 90 -18.51 8.67 3.56
CA LEU A 90 -18.05 10.00 3.17
C LEU A 90 -18.40 10.34 1.71
N GLY A 91 -18.56 9.34 0.84
CA GLY A 91 -18.93 9.56 -0.55
C GLY A 91 -18.67 8.37 -1.44
N ARG A 92 -18.79 8.57 -2.76
CA ARG A 92 -18.57 7.53 -3.77
C ARG A 92 -17.47 7.91 -4.75
N VAL A 93 -16.73 6.92 -5.23
CA VAL A 93 -15.70 7.11 -6.25
C VAL A 93 -16.36 7.23 -7.62
N ILE A 94 -16.04 8.31 -8.33
CA ILE A 94 -16.56 8.57 -9.69
C ILE A 94 -15.48 8.46 -10.76
N ARG A 95 -14.19 8.61 -10.40
CA ARG A 95 -13.05 8.46 -11.31
C ARG A 95 -11.85 7.86 -10.60
N VAL A 96 -10.98 7.21 -11.36
CA VAL A 96 -9.71 6.64 -10.90
C VAL A 96 -8.60 7.14 -11.81
N ARG A 97 -7.52 7.64 -11.22
CA ARG A 97 -6.27 7.93 -11.90
C ARG A 97 -5.24 6.86 -11.54
N THR A 98 -4.92 6.00 -12.51
CA THR A 98 -3.95 4.91 -12.37
C THR A 98 -2.95 4.95 -13.52
N ARG A 99 -1.65 4.80 -13.22
CA ARG A 99 -0.57 4.75 -14.24
C ARG A 99 -0.59 5.91 -15.25
N GLY A 100 -1.00 7.10 -14.83
CA GLY A 100 -1.09 8.28 -15.70
C GLY A 100 -2.37 8.36 -16.54
N VAL A 101 -3.28 7.39 -16.45
CA VAL A 101 -4.58 7.38 -17.14
C VAL A 101 -5.69 7.72 -16.14
N GLU A 102 -6.60 8.61 -16.54
CA GLU A 102 -7.83 8.90 -15.79
C GLU A 102 -9.00 8.14 -16.43
N LEU A 103 -9.65 7.28 -15.64
CA LEU A 103 -10.76 6.44 -16.06
C LEU A 103 -12.01 6.81 -15.25
N PRO A 104 -13.16 7.09 -15.89
CA PRO A 104 -14.42 7.16 -15.16
C PRO A 104 -14.72 5.80 -14.56
N VAL A 105 -15.31 5.76 -13.36
CA VAL A 105 -15.93 4.54 -12.83
C VAL A 105 -17.33 4.49 -13.45
N PRO A 106 -17.56 3.69 -14.51
CA PRO A 106 -18.83 3.76 -15.22
C PRO A 106 -19.93 3.23 -14.31
N VAL A 107 -21.03 3.97 -14.21
CA VAL A 107 -22.26 3.50 -13.54
C VAL A 107 -22.73 2.16 -14.14
N LEU A 108 -22.48 1.95 -15.44
CA LEU A 108 -22.76 0.71 -16.16
C LEU A 108 -21.79 -0.45 -15.83
N ALA A 109 -20.65 -0.17 -15.19
CA ALA A 109 -19.72 -1.21 -14.73
C ALA A 109 -20.12 -1.79 -13.37
N ARG A 110 -21.14 -1.24 -12.68
CA ARG A 110 -21.69 -1.78 -11.41
C ARG A 110 -21.98 -3.29 -11.46
N PRO A 111 -22.71 -3.84 -12.47
CA PRO A 111 -22.94 -5.28 -12.58
C PRO A 111 -21.63 -6.05 -12.79
N TRP A 112 -20.69 -5.52 -13.58
CA TRP A 112 -19.37 -6.12 -13.78
C TRP A 112 -18.53 -6.15 -12.50
N LEU A 113 -18.53 -5.08 -11.72
CA LEU A 113 -17.81 -5.03 -10.44
C LEU A 113 -18.40 -6.02 -9.43
N ARG A 114 -19.73 -6.17 -9.40
CA ARG A 114 -20.38 -7.24 -8.61
C ARG A 114 -20.03 -8.63 -9.13
N ALA A 115 -20.02 -8.83 -10.44
CA ALA A 115 -19.63 -10.11 -11.04
C ALA A 115 -18.17 -10.45 -10.72
N VAL A 116 -17.25 -9.48 -10.80
CA VAL A 116 -15.84 -9.61 -10.42
C VAL A 116 -15.69 -9.86 -8.92
N GLN A 117 -16.50 -9.25 -8.06
CA GLN A 117 -16.48 -9.55 -6.63
C GLN A 117 -17.00 -10.97 -6.34
N ARG A 118 -18.11 -11.39 -6.96
CA ARG A 118 -18.69 -12.75 -6.78
C ARG A 118 -17.77 -13.82 -7.35
N LEU A 119 -17.24 -13.62 -8.56
CA LEU A 119 -16.28 -14.52 -9.19
C LEU A 119 -14.94 -14.47 -8.47
N GLY A 120 -14.49 -13.29 -8.04
CA GLY A 120 -13.23 -13.08 -7.32
C GLY A 120 -13.24 -13.74 -5.95
N THR A 121 -14.32 -13.60 -5.17
CA THR A 121 -14.47 -14.27 -3.88
C THR A 121 -14.63 -15.79 -4.03
N THR A 122 -15.36 -16.26 -5.05
CA THR A 122 -15.47 -17.71 -5.37
C THR A 122 -14.14 -18.28 -5.86
N ALA A 123 -13.44 -17.56 -6.73
CA ALA A 123 -12.12 -17.91 -7.22
C ALA A 123 -11.12 -17.92 -6.07
N PHE A 124 -11.05 -16.90 -5.21
CA PHE A 124 -10.16 -16.89 -4.03
C PHE A 124 -10.46 -18.02 -3.03
N ARG A 125 -11.71 -18.51 -2.99
CA ARG A 125 -12.10 -19.69 -2.21
C ARG A 125 -11.78 -21.01 -2.91
N ASN A 126 -11.54 -21.03 -4.23
CA ASN A 126 -11.17 -22.23 -4.98
C ASN A 126 -9.73 -22.68 -4.67
N PRO A 127 -9.47 -23.97 -4.35
CA PRO A 127 -8.14 -24.50 -4.08
C PRO A 127 -7.12 -24.27 -5.22
N VAL A 128 -7.55 -24.22 -6.48
CA VAL A 128 -6.65 -24.04 -7.64
C VAL A 128 -6.04 -22.63 -7.65
N SER A 129 -6.83 -21.59 -7.36
CA SER A 129 -6.33 -20.22 -7.29
C SER A 129 -5.43 -20.01 -6.05
N ARG A 130 -5.76 -20.68 -4.93
CA ARG A 130 -4.88 -20.73 -3.75
C ARG A 130 -3.55 -21.40 -4.12
N GLY A 131 -3.57 -22.43 -4.96
CA GLY A 131 -2.40 -23.05 -5.57
C GLY A 131 -1.58 -22.06 -6.40
N ALA A 132 -2.21 -21.32 -7.32
CA ALA A 132 -1.52 -20.31 -8.15
C ALA A 132 -0.94 -19.14 -7.34
N VAL A 133 -1.68 -18.62 -6.34
CA VAL A 133 -1.19 -17.59 -5.43
C VAL A 133 -0.08 -18.12 -4.53
N ARG A 134 -0.18 -19.36 -4.07
CA ARG A 134 0.88 -20.04 -3.31
C ARG A 134 2.12 -20.22 -4.19
N LEU A 135 1.97 -20.65 -5.44
CA LEU A 135 3.05 -20.78 -6.43
C LEU A 135 3.70 -19.44 -6.75
N ALA A 136 2.94 -18.37 -6.92
CA ALA A 136 3.50 -17.03 -7.13
C ALA A 136 4.26 -16.53 -5.89
N ARG A 137 3.76 -16.84 -4.69
CA ARG A 137 4.44 -16.53 -3.42
C ARG A 137 5.71 -17.34 -3.24
N THR A 138 5.66 -18.65 -3.47
CA THR A 138 6.84 -19.54 -3.36
C THR A 138 7.86 -19.21 -4.44
N TRP A 139 7.44 -18.83 -5.65
CA TRP A 139 8.37 -18.31 -6.65
C TRP A 139 9.11 -17.08 -6.16
N GLY A 140 8.39 -16.16 -5.48
CA GLY A 140 8.97 -14.97 -4.91
C GLY A 140 9.97 -15.22 -3.78
N THR A 141 9.93 -16.35 -3.08
CA THR A 141 10.74 -16.60 -1.86
C THR A 141 11.64 -17.84 -1.93
N SER A 142 11.49 -18.70 -2.94
CA SER A 142 12.22 -19.97 -3.04
C SER A 142 13.68 -19.78 -3.40
N ALA A 143 14.55 -20.62 -2.81
CA ALA A 143 15.97 -20.67 -3.14
C ALA A 143 16.21 -21.09 -4.60
N TRP A 144 15.41 -22.01 -5.13
CA TRP A 144 15.54 -22.50 -6.51
C TRP A 144 15.28 -21.40 -7.56
N THR A 145 14.39 -20.45 -7.25
CA THR A 145 14.08 -19.34 -8.18
C THR A 145 15.04 -18.16 -8.03
N ARG A 146 16.01 -18.23 -7.12
CA ARG A 146 17.01 -17.19 -6.87
C ARG A 146 17.75 -16.72 -8.13
N PRO A 147 18.32 -17.58 -9.00
CA PRO A 147 19.03 -17.12 -10.20
C PRO A 147 18.10 -16.39 -11.18
N ALA A 148 16.89 -16.89 -11.38
CA ALA A 148 15.89 -16.23 -12.23
C ALA A 148 15.46 -14.88 -11.65
N ARG A 149 15.24 -14.81 -10.33
CA ARG A 149 14.91 -13.56 -9.62
C ARG A 149 16.05 -12.55 -9.68
N ALA A 150 17.30 -12.98 -9.52
CA ALA A 150 18.47 -12.12 -9.65
C ALA A 150 18.59 -11.53 -11.07
N ARG A 151 18.41 -12.37 -12.11
CA ARG A 151 18.42 -11.91 -13.50
C ARG A 151 17.27 -10.95 -13.81
N TRP A 152 16.08 -11.20 -13.26
CA TRP A 152 14.92 -10.33 -13.45
C TRP A 152 15.01 -9.01 -12.69
N LEU A 153 15.52 -9.04 -11.45
CA LEU A 153 15.77 -7.84 -10.66
C LEU A 153 16.84 -6.96 -11.33
N GLY A 154 17.82 -7.60 -11.97
CA GLY A 154 18.90 -6.94 -12.67
C GLY A 154 19.81 -6.18 -11.70
N ALA A 155 20.45 -5.12 -12.19
CA ALA A 155 21.20 -4.21 -11.35
C ALA A 155 20.26 -3.46 -10.40
N TRP A 156 20.70 -3.27 -9.16
CA TRP A 156 20.01 -2.49 -8.15
C TRP A 156 21.00 -1.64 -7.38
N THR A 157 20.50 -0.54 -6.81
CA THR A 157 21.29 0.42 -6.05
C THR A 157 20.66 0.65 -4.69
N VAL A 158 21.49 0.89 -3.69
CA VAL A 158 21.06 1.28 -2.34
C VAL A 158 21.60 2.66 -2.06
N ARG A 159 20.74 3.52 -1.53
CA ARG A 159 21.09 4.91 -1.20
C ARG A 159 20.07 5.54 -0.27
N PRO A 160 20.41 6.67 0.37
CA PRO A 160 19.44 7.51 1.05
C PRO A 160 18.25 7.86 0.14
N LEU A 161 17.06 7.85 0.74
CA LEU A 161 15.84 8.24 0.07
C LEU A 161 15.83 9.75 -0.16
N ARG A 162 15.53 10.19 -1.38
CA ARG A 162 15.37 11.63 -1.67
C ARG A 162 14.00 12.11 -1.18
N PRO A 163 13.83 13.39 -0.82
CA PRO A 163 12.52 13.93 -0.42
C PRO A 163 11.42 13.68 -1.46
N ALA A 164 11.73 13.81 -2.75
CA ALA A 164 10.81 13.53 -3.85
C ALA A 164 10.34 12.05 -3.93
N GLU A 165 11.06 11.13 -3.30
CA GLU A 165 10.81 9.69 -3.33
C GLU A 165 10.03 9.19 -2.10
N ALA A 166 9.77 10.06 -1.13
CA ALA A 166 8.93 9.76 0.04
C ALA A 166 7.57 9.18 -0.40
N HIS A 167 7.03 9.69 -1.52
CA HIS A 167 5.79 9.15 -2.07
C HIS A 167 5.91 7.69 -2.52
N ALA A 168 6.97 7.34 -3.25
CA ALA A 168 7.20 5.98 -3.72
C ALA A 168 7.39 5.01 -2.55
N LEU A 169 8.05 5.46 -1.48
CA LEU A 169 8.15 4.72 -0.22
C LEU A 169 6.78 4.46 0.41
N LEU A 170 5.93 5.48 0.55
CA LEU A 170 4.60 5.28 1.14
C LEU A 170 3.70 4.37 0.32
N VAL A 171 3.83 4.40 -1.02
CA VAL A 171 3.14 3.45 -1.90
C VAL A 171 3.61 2.02 -1.65
N PHE A 172 4.93 1.83 -1.56
CA PHE A 172 5.55 0.53 -1.27
C PHE A 172 5.19 0.00 0.13
N ALA A 173 5.31 0.86 1.14
CA ALA A 173 4.95 0.56 2.52
C ALA A 173 3.44 0.29 2.64
N GLY A 174 2.57 1.10 2.04
CA GLY A 174 1.13 0.83 2.01
C GLY A 174 0.79 -0.49 1.32
N HIS A 175 1.58 -0.88 0.32
CA HIS A 175 1.42 -2.19 -0.29
C HIS A 175 1.85 -3.31 0.66
N HIS A 176 2.96 -3.23 1.38
CA HIS A 176 3.51 -4.38 2.11
C HIS A 176 3.33 -4.36 3.64
N LEU A 177 3.06 -3.19 4.23
CA LEU A 177 2.85 -2.88 5.65
C LEU A 177 1.72 -1.84 5.81
N PRO A 178 0.45 -2.20 5.56
CA PRO A 178 -0.66 -1.24 5.52
C PRO A 178 -0.83 -0.44 6.82
N HIS A 179 -0.60 -1.06 7.99
CA HIS A 179 -0.75 -0.40 9.29
C HIS A 179 0.43 0.54 9.61
N ALA A 180 1.65 0.20 9.20
CA ALA A 180 2.83 1.02 9.46
C ALA A 180 2.99 2.19 8.49
N ALA A 181 2.30 2.16 7.33
CA ALA A 181 2.45 3.20 6.31
C ALA A 181 1.98 4.58 6.79
N ALA A 182 0.95 4.65 7.64
CA ALA A 182 0.47 5.90 8.21
C ALA A 182 1.48 6.50 9.19
N GLU A 183 2.01 5.69 10.11
CA GLU A 183 3.06 6.09 11.06
C GLU A 183 4.34 6.53 10.34
N LEU A 184 4.78 5.75 9.35
CA LEU A 184 5.93 6.08 8.51
C LEU A 184 5.72 7.41 7.79
N GLY A 185 4.52 7.67 7.26
CA GLY A 185 4.18 8.94 6.62
C GLY A 185 4.27 10.13 7.57
N ALA A 186 3.79 9.96 8.80
CA ALA A 186 3.92 11.00 9.84
C ALA A 186 5.39 11.23 10.24
N ALA A 187 6.18 10.17 10.36
CA ALA A 187 7.61 10.25 10.68
C ALA A 187 8.40 10.98 9.59
N LEU A 188 8.19 10.61 8.32
CA LEU A 188 8.81 11.27 7.16
C LEU A 188 8.44 12.76 7.09
N ALA A 189 7.19 13.11 7.38
CA ALA A 189 6.73 14.50 7.34
C ALA A 189 7.38 15.38 8.43
N ARG A 190 7.75 14.80 9.58
CA ARG A 190 8.51 15.48 10.63
C ARG A 190 9.99 15.65 10.29
N GLY A 191 10.48 15.01 9.23
CA GLY A 191 11.91 14.95 8.93
C GLY A 191 12.71 14.15 9.96
N ALA A 192 12.04 13.39 10.84
CA ALA A 192 12.67 12.60 11.86
C ALA A 192 13.18 11.29 11.24
N GLY A 193 14.43 10.93 11.52
CA GLY A 193 14.99 9.64 11.15
C GLY A 193 15.81 9.59 9.85
N LEU A 194 16.33 8.40 9.58
CA LEU A 194 17.12 8.06 8.41
C LEU A 194 16.40 7.00 7.60
N VAL A 195 16.33 7.22 6.29
CA VAL A 195 15.66 6.31 5.37
C VAL A 195 16.55 5.96 4.21
N VAL A 196 16.73 4.67 4.01
CA VAL A 196 17.51 4.12 2.90
C VAL A 196 16.60 3.25 2.06
N GLY A 197 16.66 3.42 0.74
CA GLY A 197 15.89 2.65 -0.23
C GLY A 197 16.78 1.79 -1.12
N ALA A 198 16.27 0.63 -1.52
CA ALA A 198 16.85 -0.22 -2.55
C ALA A 198 16.02 -0.10 -3.84
N PHE A 199 16.66 0.27 -4.93
CA PHE A 199 16.01 0.58 -6.21
C PHE A 199 16.50 -0.34 -7.32
N ASP A 200 15.58 -0.84 -8.14
CA ASP A 200 15.97 -1.56 -9.36
C ASP A 200 16.46 -0.61 -10.46
N ALA A 201 16.97 -1.18 -11.57
CA ALA A 201 17.43 -0.42 -12.74
C ALA A 201 16.36 0.50 -13.36
N ARG A 202 15.08 0.30 -13.04
CA ARG A 202 13.95 1.15 -13.50
C ARG A 202 13.56 2.21 -12.46
N GLY A 203 14.36 2.38 -11.41
CA GLY A 203 14.10 3.32 -10.31
C GLY A 203 12.95 2.91 -9.39
N ARG A 204 12.48 1.65 -9.45
CA ARG A 204 11.38 1.19 -8.59
C ARG A 204 11.92 0.75 -7.24
N LEU A 205 11.26 1.16 -6.16
CA LEU A 205 11.61 0.72 -4.82
C LEU A 205 11.32 -0.77 -4.64
N ARG A 206 12.34 -1.52 -4.19
CA ARG A 206 12.31 -2.97 -3.95
C ARG A 206 12.56 -3.34 -2.49
N GLY A 207 13.01 -2.38 -1.68
CA GLY A 207 13.06 -2.50 -0.24
C GLY A 207 13.42 -1.16 0.39
N PHE A 208 13.21 -1.03 1.69
CA PHE A 208 13.66 0.12 2.46
C PHE A 208 14.00 -0.27 3.89
N VAL A 209 14.78 0.58 4.54
CA VAL A 209 14.94 0.59 5.99
C VAL A 209 14.74 2.01 6.51
N TYR A 210 14.06 2.13 7.65
CA TYR A 210 13.87 3.36 8.39
C TYR A 210 14.41 3.17 9.82
N ALA A 211 15.19 4.13 10.28
CA ALA A 211 15.64 4.25 11.67
C ALA A 211 15.20 5.59 12.25
N GLU A 212 14.97 5.62 13.55
CA GLU A 212 14.63 6.85 14.27
C GLU A 212 15.84 7.74 14.47
N GLU A 213 15.59 9.00 14.78
CA GLU A 213 16.66 9.96 15.03
C GLU A 213 17.52 9.56 16.23
N GLY A 214 18.84 9.73 16.11
CA GLY A 214 19.80 9.46 17.18
C GLY A 214 20.27 8.01 17.30
N SER A 215 19.59 7.04 16.66
CA SER A 215 20.00 5.64 16.69
C SER A 215 19.84 4.97 15.32
N ALA A 216 20.86 4.22 14.88
CA ALA A 216 20.79 3.43 13.65
C ALA A 216 20.02 2.11 13.83
N ARG A 217 19.28 1.95 14.94
CA ARG A 217 18.39 0.81 15.15
C ARG A 217 17.21 0.89 14.19
N GLU A 218 17.01 -0.16 13.40
CA GLU A 218 15.91 -0.22 12.47
C GLU A 218 14.57 -0.31 13.20
N ARG A 219 13.67 0.66 12.92
CA ARG A 219 12.26 0.58 13.35
C ARG A 219 11.43 -0.16 12.31
N TRP A 220 11.75 0.00 11.03
CA TRP A 220 11.12 -0.75 9.94
C TRP A 220 12.17 -1.18 8.91
N LEU A 221 12.24 -2.47 8.62
CA LEU A 221 13.00 -3.04 7.51
C LEU A 221 12.06 -3.89 6.66
N LEU A 222 12.02 -3.62 5.36
CA LEU A 222 11.16 -4.36 4.45
C LEU A 222 11.79 -4.53 3.09
N VAL A 223 11.84 -5.79 2.64
CA VAL A 223 12.27 -6.15 1.29
C VAL A 223 11.12 -6.85 0.56
N ALA A 224 10.86 -6.43 -0.68
CA ALA A 224 9.86 -7.04 -1.55
C ALA A 224 10.17 -8.53 -1.72
N PRO A 225 9.17 -9.42 -1.75
CA PRO A 225 9.39 -10.86 -1.84
C PRO A 225 10.41 -11.24 -2.92
N VAL A 226 10.24 -10.72 -4.13
CA VAL A 226 11.12 -10.96 -5.30
C VAL A 226 12.60 -10.59 -5.09
N ALA A 227 12.90 -9.72 -4.12
CA ALA A 227 14.26 -9.28 -3.79
C ALA A 227 14.83 -9.95 -2.52
N ARG A 228 14.03 -10.76 -1.82
CA ARG A 228 14.46 -11.46 -0.59
C ARG A 228 15.48 -12.54 -0.88
N GLY A 229 16.47 -12.64 -0.01
CA GLY A 229 17.60 -13.55 -0.16
C GLY A 229 18.62 -13.09 -1.19
N LEU A 230 18.46 -11.94 -1.85
CA LEU A 230 19.43 -11.42 -2.83
C LEU A 230 20.45 -10.45 -2.20
N GLY A 231 20.54 -10.38 -0.87
CA GLY A 231 21.45 -9.50 -0.14
C GLY A 231 21.02 -8.03 -0.04
N VAL A 232 19.78 -7.72 -0.46
CA VAL A 232 19.22 -6.36 -0.43
C VAL A 232 19.05 -5.84 1.00
N ASP A 233 18.60 -6.69 1.90
CA ASP A 233 18.49 -6.42 3.34
C ASP A 233 19.85 -6.05 3.96
N GLY A 234 20.88 -6.87 3.73
CA GLY A 234 22.22 -6.60 4.24
C GLY A 234 22.81 -5.31 3.66
N ALA A 235 22.55 -5.01 2.39
CA ALA A 235 22.99 -3.76 1.78
C ALA A 235 22.25 -2.53 2.33
N LEU A 236 20.94 -2.63 2.58
CA LEU A 236 20.15 -1.59 3.25
C LEU A 236 20.71 -1.27 4.64
N LEU A 237 21.01 -2.29 5.44
CA LEU A 237 21.56 -2.11 6.79
C LEU A 237 22.98 -1.51 6.78
N ARG A 238 23.85 -1.96 5.86
CA ARG A 238 25.19 -1.38 5.71
C ARG A 238 25.14 0.09 5.36
N GLU A 239 24.25 0.45 4.44
CA GLU A 239 24.07 1.83 4.02
C GLU A 239 23.47 2.69 5.13
N LEU A 240 22.48 2.17 5.87
CA LEU A 240 21.93 2.84 7.04
C LEU A 240 23.03 3.13 8.08
N ALA A 241 23.87 2.14 8.39
CA ALA A 241 24.97 2.31 9.32
C ALA A 241 26.00 3.34 8.81
N ARG A 242 26.27 3.37 7.50
CA ARG A 242 27.16 4.36 6.87
C ARG A 242 26.62 5.78 7.06
N GLU A 243 25.35 5.99 6.77
CA GLU A 243 24.67 7.29 6.92
C GLU A 243 24.52 7.71 8.38
N ALA A 244 24.22 6.78 9.28
CA ALA A 244 24.15 7.04 10.71
C ALA A 244 25.50 7.49 11.27
N ARG A 245 26.60 6.83 10.91
CA ARG A 245 27.96 7.26 11.29
C ARG A 245 28.29 8.65 10.75
N ALA A 246 27.92 8.93 9.50
CA ALA A 246 28.13 10.26 8.91
C ALA A 246 27.37 11.37 9.66
N ARG A 247 26.27 11.03 10.37
CA ARG A 247 25.50 11.94 11.23
C ARG A 247 25.88 11.88 12.71
N GLY A 248 26.88 11.08 13.09
CA GLY A 248 27.28 10.90 14.49
C GLY A 248 26.27 10.14 15.34
N TRP A 249 25.38 9.34 14.74
CA TRP A 249 24.38 8.55 15.47
C TRP A 249 24.99 7.28 16.04
N GLU A 250 24.37 6.78 17.11
CA GLU A 250 24.74 5.50 17.70
C GLU A 250 24.44 4.38 16.70
N VAL A 251 25.47 3.62 16.30
CA VAL A 251 25.30 2.43 15.48
C VAL A 251 25.36 1.22 16.40
N PRO A 252 24.23 0.50 16.61
CA PRO A 252 24.26 -0.70 17.43
C PRO A 252 25.22 -1.70 16.78
N SER A 253 25.99 -2.39 17.62
CA SER A 253 26.82 -3.50 17.18
C SER A 253 25.95 -4.47 16.37
N PRO A 254 26.40 -4.91 15.17
CA PRO A 254 25.58 -5.74 14.31
C PRO A 254 25.10 -6.96 15.10
N PRO A 255 23.85 -7.41 14.94
CA PRO A 255 23.46 -8.69 15.51
C PRO A 255 24.43 -9.74 14.97
N LEU A 256 25.09 -10.46 15.87
CA LEU A 256 25.83 -11.67 15.55
C LEU A 256 24.92 -12.52 14.65
N HIS A 257 25.34 -12.69 13.39
CA HIS A 257 24.74 -13.56 12.39
C HIS A 257 23.51 -14.37 12.84
N ARG A 258 22.31 -14.06 12.32
CA ARG A 258 21.39 -15.14 11.96
C ARG A 258 21.82 -15.69 10.60
N SER A 259 22.90 -16.45 10.62
CA SER A 259 23.16 -17.49 9.65
C SER A 259 22.10 -18.59 9.82
N GLY A 260 21.37 -18.91 8.75
CA GLY A 260 20.66 -20.19 8.61
C GLY A 260 19.22 -20.09 8.11
N GLY A 261 18.96 -20.71 6.94
CA GLY A 261 17.63 -21.16 6.50
C GLY A 261 17.20 -20.67 5.12
#